data_AF-A0A0S7X1W1-F1
#
_entry.id   AF-A0A0S7X1W1-F1
#
_cell.length_a   1.000
_cell.length_b   1.000
_cell.length_c   1.000
_cell.angle_alpha   90.00
_cell.angle_beta   90.00
_cell.angle_gamma   90.00
#
_symmetry.space_group_name_H-M   'P 1'
#
loop_
_entity.id
_entity.type
_entity.pdbx_description
1 polymer ?
#
loop_
_entity_poly.entity_id
_entity_poly.type
_entity_poly.pdbx_seq_one_letter_code
_entity_poly.pdbx_strand_id
1 'polypeptide(L)'
;MKIISWNVNGIRAACKKNFLDWFKKSKADIICLQEIRAQKEQLPDELLKPKKYYFYFNPAVKKGYSGVIVYSKQKPLKAENKLGFKRFDQEGRILKLKYPDFTLINIYLPYGGRQKENLDYKLQVYKELLNYLKTIKNKNIILVGDFNIAHQEIDLARPKQNQNNIMFTPKERKQIDEIIKLGFIDSFRKFNKKPDNYTWWLRSFNARQRNLGWRLDYIFVSKKMALKLKKAFILNKVMGSDHCPVGIEVRG
;
A
#
# COMPACT_ATOMS: atom_id res chain seq x y z
N MET A 1 -0.76 16.46 9.16
CA MET A 1 -0.02 15.77 8.08
C MET A 1 -0.95 14.82 7.34
N LYS A 2 -1.00 14.88 6.01
CA LYS A 2 -1.81 14.04 5.13
C LYS A 2 -0.94 13.03 4.39
N ILE A 3 -1.25 11.74 4.52
CA ILE A 3 -0.50 10.65 3.89
C ILE A 3 -1.45 9.89 2.97
N ILE A 4 -1.02 9.65 1.72
CA ILE A 4 -1.79 8.91 0.74
C ILE A 4 -0.97 7.71 0.24
N SER A 5 -1.62 6.56 0.08
CA SER A 5 -1.08 5.37 -0.59
C SER A 5 -1.89 5.06 -1.84
N TRP A 6 -1.22 4.67 -2.92
CA TRP A 6 -1.89 4.24 -4.16
C TRP A 6 -1.04 3.23 -4.96
N ASN A 7 -1.57 2.02 -5.14
CA ASN A 7 -1.07 1.13 -6.18
C ASN A 7 -1.48 1.67 -7.56
N VAL A 8 -0.50 2.09 -8.36
CA VAL A 8 -0.74 2.73 -9.66
C VAL A 8 -0.81 1.75 -10.83
N ASN A 9 -0.52 0.46 -10.61
CA ASN A 9 -0.49 -0.59 -11.61
C ASN A 9 0.20 -0.15 -12.93
N GLY A 10 1.43 0.32 -12.78
CA GLY A 10 2.25 0.89 -13.83
C GLY A 10 2.14 2.41 -13.90
N ILE A 11 3.17 3.12 -13.41
CA ILE A 11 3.18 4.58 -13.32
C ILE A 11 3.02 5.26 -14.68
N ARG A 12 3.63 4.73 -15.73
CA ARG A 12 3.53 5.28 -17.09
C ARG A 12 2.11 5.22 -17.63
N ALA A 13 1.40 4.13 -17.35
CA ALA A 13 0.00 3.98 -17.73
C ALA A 13 -0.91 4.90 -16.92
N ALA A 14 -0.62 5.09 -15.62
CA ALA A 14 -1.31 6.03 -14.77
C ALA A 14 -1.10 7.49 -15.23
N CYS A 15 0.11 7.87 -15.66
CA CYS A 15 0.40 9.20 -16.20
C CYS A 15 -0.43 9.53 -17.44
N LYS A 16 -0.68 8.56 -18.33
CA LYS A 16 -1.60 8.71 -19.47
C LYS A 16 -3.07 8.89 -19.06
N LYS A 17 -3.40 8.68 -17.78
CA LYS A 17 -4.75 8.74 -17.21
C LYS A 17 -4.85 9.80 -16.10
N ASN A 18 -4.26 10.96 -16.31
CA ASN A 18 -4.33 12.14 -15.42
C ASN A 18 -3.68 11.98 -14.03
N PHE A 19 -2.80 10.98 -13.84
CA PHE A 19 -2.08 10.83 -12.56
C PHE A 19 -1.28 12.09 -12.19
N LEU A 20 -0.61 12.75 -13.14
CA LEU A 20 0.20 13.94 -12.87
C LEU A 20 -0.63 15.10 -12.32
N ASP A 21 -1.85 15.28 -12.84
CA ASP A 21 -2.77 16.30 -12.35
C ASP A 21 -3.28 15.97 -10.96
N TRP A 22 -3.62 14.70 -10.71
CA TRP A 22 -3.96 14.23 -9.38
C TRP A 22 -2.81 14.46 -8.39
N PHE A 23 -1.57 14.11 -8.78
CA PHE A 23 -0.38 14.27 -7.96
C PHE A 23 -0.19 15.73 -7.52
N LYS A 24 -0.31 16.67 -8.46
CA LYS A 24 -0.24 18.13 -8.21
C LYS A 24 -1.36 18.61 -7.27
N LYS A 25 -2.58 18.08 -7.42
CA LYS A 25 -3.79 18.52 -6.67
C LYS A 25 -4.00 17.80 -5.33
N SER A 26 -3.33 16.68 -5.09
CA SER A 26 -3.55 15.81 -3.91
C SER A 26 -3.37 16.52 -2.55
N LYS A 27 -2.52 17.55 -2.52
CA LYS A 27 -2.08 18.30 -1.33
C LYS A 27 -1.53 17.41 -0.21
N ALA A 28 -1.14 16.17 -0.51
CA ALA A 28 -0.57 15.27 0.48
C ALA A 28 0.80 15.78 0.97
N ASP A 29 1.18 15.42 2.18
CA ASP A 29 2.54 15.67 2.69
C ASP A 29 3.47 14.50 2.35
N ILE A 30 2.90 13.29 2.29
CA ILE A 30 3.58 12.06 1.88
C ILE A 30 2.68 11.30 0.90
N ILE A 31 3.25 10.86 -0.23
CA ILE A 31 2.58 10.01 -1.22
C ILE A 31 3.40 8.74 -1.40
N CYS A 32 2.78 7.60 -1.11
CA CYS A 32 3.34 6.26 -1.25
C CYS A 32 2.72 5.59 -2.47
N LEU A 33 3.55 5.21 -3.44
CA LEU A 33 3.11 4.53 -4.63
C LEU A 33 3.63 3.10 -4.66
N GLN A 34 2.81 2.18 -5.18
CA GLN A 34 3.14 0.77 -5.37
C GLN A 34 2.96 0.38 -6.83
N GLU A 35 3.64 -0.71 -7.23
CA GLU A 35 3.56 -1.29 -8.57
C GLU A 35 3.93 -0.30 -9.69
N ILE A 36 5.11 0.31 -9.56
CA ILE A 36 5.60 1.33 -10.50
C ILE A 36 5.84 0.77 -11.91
N ARG A 37 6.36 -0.47 -12.01
CA ARG A 37 6.67 -1.19 -13.25
C ARG A 37 7.52 -0.38 -14.23
N ALA A 38 8.51 0.34 -13.71
CA ALA A 38 9.43 1.16 -14.48
C ALA A 38 10.81 1.20 -13.81
N GLN A 39 11.84 1.52 -14.60
CA GLN A 39 13.14 1.96 -14.10
C GLN A 39 13.18 3.49 -14.00
N LYS A 40 14.19 4.03 -13.32
CA LYS A 40 14.26 5.47 -13.01
C LYS A 40 14.26 6.32 -14.28
N GLU A 41 14.94 5.86 -15.32
CA GLU A 41 15.07 6.53 -16.63
C GLU A 41 13.77 6.49 -17.43
N GLN A 42 12.80 5.67 -17.02
CA GLN A 42 11.49 5.54 -17.67
C GLN A 42 10.41 6.41 -16.99
N LEU A 43 10.76 7.10 -15.91
CA LEU A 43 9.85 8.01 -15.21
C LEU A 43 9.86 9.39 -15.88
N PRO A 44 8.71 10.06 -16.03
CA PRO A 44 8.66 11.45 -16.45
C PRO A 44 9.46 12.37 -15.52
N ASP A 45 10.04 13.44 -16.06
CA ASP A 45 10.85 14.39 -15.31
C ASP A 45 10.09 15.02 -14.12
N GLU A 46 8.80 15.27 -14.27
CA GLU A 46 7.95 15.82 -13.22
C GLU A 46 7.85 14.90 -11.99
N LEU A 47 8.07 13.60 -12.19
CA LEU A 47 8.09 12.59 -11.13
C LEU A 47 9.50 12.35 -10.58
N LEU A 48 10.55 12.65 -11.33
CA LEU A 48 11.94 12.54 -10.89
C LEU A 48 12.41 13.76 -10.10
N LYS A 49 11.96 14.95 -10.49
CA LYS A 49 12.35 16.24 -9.90
C LYS A 49 11.12 17.00 -9.40
N PRO A 50 10.34 16.44 -8.46
CA PRO A 50 9.14 17.11 -7.97
C PRO A 50 9.52 18.36 -7.17
N LYS A 51 9.04 19.54 -7.58
CA LYS A 51 9.40 20.84 -6.98
C LYS A 51 9.20 20.95 -5.46
N LYS A 52 8.34 20.12 -4.86
CA LYS A 52 7.93 20.21 -3.45
C LYS A 52 8.16 18.93 -2.64
N TYR A 53 8.80 17.92 -3.22
CA TYR A 53 8.97 16.63 -2.57
C TYR A 53 10.41 16.15 -2.68
N TYR A 54 10.90 15.51 -1.61
CA TYR A 54 11.96 14.54 -1.70
C TYR A 54 11.42 13.27 -2.35
N PHE A 55 12.23 12.67 -3.22
CA PHE A 55 11.88 11.50 -4.02
C PHE A 55 12.73 10.30 -3.61
N TYR A 56 12.06 9.20 -3.26
CA TYR A 56 12.69 7.93 -2.91
C TYR A 56 12.09 6.84 -3.80
N PHE A 57 12.94 6.05 -4.43
CA PHE A 57 12.51 5.01 -5.35
C PHE A 57 13.26 3.71 -5.10
N ASN A 58 12.51 2.61 -5.04
CA ASN A 58 13.05 1.26 -5.03
C ASN A 58 12.51 0.50 -6.24
N PRO A 59 13.22 0.46 -7.38
CA PRO A 59 12.82 -0.33 -8.54
C PRO A 59 13.09 -1.83 -8.31
N ALA A 60 12.36 -2.68 -9.02
CA ALA A 60 12.73 -4.09 -9.12
C ALA A 60 13.94 -4.27 -10.07
N VAL A 61 14.74 -5.31 -9.83
CA VAL A 61 15.80 -5.73 -10.76
C VAL A 61 15.20 -6.16 -12.11
N LYS A 62 14.08 -6.89 -12.07
CA LYS A 62 13.34 -7.26 -13.29
C LYS A 62 12.66 -6.02 -13.89
N LYS A 63 13.02 -5.65 -15.12
CA LYS A 63 12.41 -4.53 -15.85
C LYS A 63 10.90 -4.74 -16.02
N GLY A 64 10.14 -3.65 -15.87
CA GLY A 64 8.67 -3.67 -16.03
C GLY A 64 7.91 -4.36 -14.90
N TYR A 65 8.55 -4.65 -13.76
CA TYR A 65 7.95 -5.38 -12.65
C TYR A 65 8.00 -4.57 -11.34
N SER A 66 6.96 -4.70 -10.51
CA SER A 66 6.90 -4.20 -9.12
C SER A 66 7.42 -2.76 -8.96
N GLY A 67 8.20 -2.47 -7.92
CA GLY A 67 8.74 -1.15 -7.59
C GLY A 67 7.82 -0.34 -6.68
N VAL A 68 8.41 0.47 -5.80
CA VAL A 68 7.69 1.40 -4.91
C VAL A 68 8.36 2.78 -4.88
N ILE A 69 7.57 3.84 -4.81
CA ILE A 69 8.04 5.23 -4.69
C ILE A 69 7.47 5.87 -3.42
N VAL A 70 8.26 6.72 -2.76
CA VAL A 70 7.75 7.67 -1.76
C VAL A 70 8.13 9.09 -2.16
N TYR A 71 7.13 9.96 -2.22
CA TYR A 71 7.28 11.41 -2.26
C TYR A 71 7.01 11.98 -0.88
N SER A 72 7.88 12.83 -0.36
CA SER A 72 7.73 13.41 0.98
C SER A 72 8.13 14.88 1.00
N LYS A 73 7.28 15.77 1.52
CA LYS A 73 7.63 17.20 1.65
C LYS A 73 8.78 17.42 2.64
N GLN A 74 8.89 16.55 3.63
CA GLN A 74 9.96 16.57 4.63
C GLN A 74 11.05 15.55 4.28
N LYS A 75 12.31 15.89 4.54
CA LYS A 75 13.42 14.97 4.35
C LYS A 75 13.45 13.95 5.51
N PRO A 76 13.37 12.63 5.27
CA PRO A 76 13.61 11.65 6.31
C PRO A 76 15.07 11.69 6.80
N LEU A 77 15.27 11.32 8.07
CA LEU A 77 16.57 11.11 8.69
C LEU A 77 17.33 9.94 8.05
N LYS A 78 16.59 8.91 7.64
CA LYS A 78 17.14 7.71 7.00
C LYS A 78 16.13 7.11 6.03
N ALA A 79 16.60 6.60 4.90
CA ALA A 79 15.81 5.81 3.97
C ALA A 79 16.47 4.45 3.75
N GLU A 80 15.68 3.38 3.81
CA GLU A 80 16.13 2.00 3.62
C GLU A 80 15.15 1.27 2.70
N ASN A 81 15.65 0.38 1.85
CA ASN A 81 14.87 -0.24 0.76
C ASN A 81 14.85 -1.77 0.79
N LYS A 82 15.29 -2.39 1.90
CA LYS A 82 15.37 -3.84 2.07
C LYS A 82 14.63 -4.30 3.31
N LEU A 83 13.98 -5.45 3.21
CA LEU A 83 13.44 -6.21 4.33
C LEU A 83 14.47 -7.21 4.89
N GLY A 84 15.42 -7.67 4.06
CA GLY A 84 16.38 -8.71 4.42
C GLY A 84 16.04 -10.08 3.83
N PHE A 85 15.09 -10.16 2.90
CA PHE A 85 14.71 -11.40 2.22
C PHE A 85 15.05 -11.30 0.73
N LYS A 86 16.11 -12.00 0.29
CA LYS A 86 16.81 -11.79 -1.00
C LYS A 86 15.87 -11.64 -2.19
N ARG A 87 14.92 -12.57 -2.39
CA ARG A 87 13.97 -12.49 -3.52
C ARG A 87 13.12 -11.23 -3.43
N PHE A 88 12.51 -10.96 -2.26
CA PHE A 88 11.67 -9.77 -2.06
C PHE A 88 12.44 -8.46 -2.23
N ASP A 89 13.67 -8.39 -1.75
CA ASP A 89 14.52 -7.21 -1.86
C ASP A 89 14.88 -6.91 -3.33
N GLN A 90 15.08 -7.94 -4.16
CA GLN A 90 15.29 -7.79 -5.61
C GLN A 90 14.03 -7.35 -6.37
N GLU A 91 12.84 -7.57 -5.79
CA GLU A 91 11.56 -7.16 -6.38
C GLU A 91 11.20 -5.70 -6.08
N GLY A 92 12.02 -4.95 -5.34
CA GLY A 92 11.83 -3.51 -5.14
C GLY A 92 10.53 -3.15 -4.39
N ARG A 93 10.15 -3.95 -3.39
CA ARG A 93 8.81 -3.94 -2.80
C ARG A 93 8.65 -3.10 -1.53
N ILE A 94 9.71 -2.50 -1.01
CA ILE A 94 9.65 -1.78 0.27
C ILE A 94 10.50 -0.50 0.27
N LEU A 95 9.98 0.54 0.93
CA LEU A 95 10.74 1.72 1.35
C LEU A 95 10.40 2.03 2.81
N LYS A 96 11.42 2.14 3.66
CA LYS A 96 11.33 2.49 5.07
C LYS A 96 11.98 3.85 5.26
N LEU A 97 11.20 4.87 5.60
CA LEU A 97 11.65 6.24 5.80
C LEU A 97 11.48 6.60 7.28
N LYS A 98 12.60 6.86 7.96
CA LYS A 98 12.63 7.29 9.36
C LYS A 98 12.55 8.81 9.43
N TYR A 99 11.56 9.34 10.13
CA TYR A 99 11.42 10.74 10.50
C TYR A 99 11.71 10.90 12.00
N PRO A 100 11.81 12.14 12.54
CA PRO A 100 11.99 12.35 13.97
C PRO A 100 10.91 11.66 14.83
N ASP A 101 9.63 11.79 14.44
CA ASP A 101 8.52 11.34 15.27
C ASP A 101 7.97 9.96 14.92
N PHE A 102 8.24 9.44 13.72
CA PHE A 102 7.70 8.18 13.24
C PHE A 102 8.54 7.56 12.12
N THR A 103 8.33 6.28 11.87
CA THR A 103 8.82 5.60 10.66
C THR A 103 7.65 5.29 9.74
N LEU A 104 7.77 5.70 8.49
CA LEU A 104 6.90 5.33 7.39
C LEU A 104 7.45 4.07 6.71
N ILE A 105 6.59 3.10 6.45
CA ILE A 105 6.91 1.92 5.65
C ILE A 105 5.93 1.87 4.49
N ASN A 106 6.40 2.11 3.27
CA ASN A 106 5.65 1.86 2.04
C ASN A 106 5.98 0.45 1.53
N ILE A 107 4.98 -0.40 1.35
CA ILE A 107 5.17 -1.80 0.97
C ILE A 107 4.21 -2.25 -0.15
N TYR A 108 4.69 -3.12 -1.04
CA TYR A 108 3.89 -3.82 -2.04
C TYR A 108 4.04 -5.32 -1.88
N LEU A 109 3.07 -5.97 -1.23
CA LEU A 109 3.15 -7.41 -0.96
C LEU A 109 2.78 -8.24 -2.19
N PRO A 110 3.34 -9.45 -2.36
CA PRO A 110 3.07 -10.28 -3.53
C PRO A 110 1.59 -10.65 -3.65
N TYR A 111 1.06 -10.64 -4.88
CA TYR A 111 -0.32 -11.05 -5.18
C TYR A 111 -0.60 -12.51 -4.81
N GLY A 112 0.34 -13.42 -5.08
CA GLY A 112 0.22 -14.86 -4.80
C GLY A 112 -0.26 -15.70 -5.99
N GLY A 113 -0.75 -15.04 -7.06
CA GLY A 113 -1.11 -15.71 -8.32
C GLY A 113 -2.54 -16.26 -8.31
N ARG A 114 -3.22 -16.22 -9.47
CA ARG A 114 -4.65 -16.59 -9.56
C ARG A 114 -4.87 -18.06 -9.22
N GLN A 115 -3.91 -18.91 -9.59
CA GLN A 115 -3.90 -20.34 -9.30
C GLN A 115 -3.07 -20.66 -8.05
N LYS A 116 -2.76 -19.64 -7.23
CA LYS A 116 -1.97 -19.75 -5.99
C LYS A 116 -0.53 -20.20 -6.22
N GLU A 117 -0.02 -20.05 -7.44
CA GLU A 117 1.32 -20.47 -7.85
C GLU A 117 2.47 -19.76 -7.10
N ASN A 118 2.19 -18.63 -6.44
CA ASN A 118 3.14 -17.90 -5.60
C ASN A 118 2.64 -17.73 -4.16
N LEU A 119 1.67 -18.53 -3.70
CA LEU A 119 1.11 -18.41 -2.36
C LEU A 119 2.18 -18.66 -1.28
N ASP A 120 3.00 -19.70 -1.40
CA ASP A 120 4.03 -20.00 -0.40
C ASP A 120 5.08 -18.88 -0.31
N TYR A 121 5.48 -18.32 -1.46
CA TYR A 121 6.35 -17.15 -1.49
C TYR A 121 5.70 -15.95 -0.79
N LYS A 122 4.41 -15.67 -1.06
CA LYS A 122 3.66 -14.60 -0.39
C LYS A 122 3.64 -14.80 1.13
N LEU A 123 3.31 -16.01 1.60
CA LEU A 123 3.25 -16.31 3.04
C LEU A 123 4.63 -16.22 3.70
N GLN A 124 5.71 -16.62 3.02
CA GLN A 124 7.07 -16.43 3.51
C GLN A 124 7.42 -14.94 3.64
N VAL A 125 7.06 -14.10 2.66
CA VAL A 125 7.24 -12.65 2.77
C VAL A 125 6.49 -12.08 3.97
N TYR A 126 5.25 -12.52 4.20
CA TYR A 126 4.49 -12.11 5.39
C TYR A 126 5.16 -12.54 6.70
N LYS A 127 5.73 -13.75 6.76
CA LYS A 127 6.50 -14.21 7.92
C LYS A 127 7.69 -13.28 8.20
N GLU A 128 8.47 -12.92 7.19
CA GLU A 128 9.61 -12.00 7.33
C GLU A 128 9.17 -10.59 7.72
N LEU A 129 8.07 -10.09 7.14
CA LEU A 129 7.48 -8.81 7.53
C LEU A 129 7.04 -8.83 8.99
N LEU A 130 6.32 -9.87 9.45
CA LEU A 130 5.87 -10.00 10.82
C LEU A 130 7.04 -10.08 11.81
N ASN A 131 8.11 -10.80 11.45
CA ASN A 131 9.34 -10.85 12.24
C ASN A 131 9.95 -9.45 12.36
N TYR A 132 10.05 -8.70 11.26
CA TYR A 132 10.51 -7.32 11.29
C TYR A 132 9.61 -6.42 12.15
N LEU A 133 8.29 -6.46 11.95
CA LEU A 133 7.33 -5.65 12.70
C LEU A 133 7.38 -5.93 14.20
N LYS A 134 7.61 -7.18 14.63
CA LYS A 134 7.82 -7.53 16.04
C LYS A 134 8.96 -6.75 16.68
N THR A 135 10.07 -6.56 15.96
CA THR A 135 11.25 -5.81 16.46
C THR A 135 11.00 -4.32 16.62
N ILE A 136 10.00 -3.77 15.93
CA ILE A 136 9.70 -2.33 15.92
C ILE A 136 8.32 -1.98 16.46
N LYS A 137 7.57 -2.94 17.02
CA LYS A 137 6.17 -2.75 17.46
C LYS A 137 5.96 -1.62 18.48
N ASN A 138 6.98 -1.31 19.28
CA ASN A 138 6.95 -0.24 20.29
C ASN A 138 7.26 1.15 19.74
N LYS A 139 7.65 1.27 18.46
CA LYS A 139 7.96 2.53 17.80
C LYS A 139 6.69 3.16 17.21
N ASN A 140 6.78 4.45 16.87
CA ASN A 140 5.74 5.15 16.12
C ASN A 140 5.84 4.73 14.65
N ILE A 141 4.94 3.88 14.17
CA ILE A 141 5.00 3.30 12.83
C ILE A 141 3.73 3.66 12.06
N ILE A 142 3.91 4.01 10.79
CA ILE A 142 2.86 4.08 9.78
C ILE A 142 3.26 3.10 8.66
N LEU A 143 2.56 1.98 8.56
CA LEU A 143 2.77 0.94 7.56
C LEU A 143 1.66 1.05 6.50
N VAL A 144 2.03 1.35 5.26
CA VAL A 144 1.10 1.64 4.16
C VAL A 144 1.41 0.81 2.94
N GLY A 145 0.37 0.49 2.18
CA GLY A 145 0.55 -0.03 0.83
C GLY A 145 -0.53 -1.01 0.40
N ASP A 146 -0.20 -1.79 -0.62
CA ASP A 146 -1.04 -2.87 -1.14
C ASP A 146 -0.59 -4.19 -0.52
N PHE A 147 -1.50 -4.77 0.27
CA PHE A 147 -1.27 -6.01 0.98
C PHE A 147 -1.70 -7.24 0.17
N ASN A 148 -2.46 -7.04 -0.91
CA ASN A 148 -3.05 -8.12 -1.69
C ASN A 148 -3.87 -9.11 -0.81
N ILE A 149 -4.45 -8.66 0.30
CA ILE A 149 -5.31 -9.48 1.16
C ILE A 149 -6.50 -8.65 1.63
N ALA A 150 -7.73 -9.12 1.36
CA ALA A 150 -8.91 -8.63 2.06
C ALA A 150 -9.00 -9.34 3.42
N HIS A 151 -9.25 -8.60 4.51
CA HIS A 151 -9.15 -9.16 5.87
C HIS A 151 -10.42 -9.91 6.28
N GLN A 152 -11.56 -9.21 6.28
CA GLN A 152 -12.84 -9.74 6.74
C GLN A 152 -13.86 -9.78 5.61
N GLU A 153 -14.99 -10.45 5.82
CA GLU A 153 -16.07 -10.52 4.83
C GLU A 153 -16.63 -9.15 4.42
N ILE A 154 -16.56 -8.17 5.32
CA ILE A 154 -16.93 -6.78 5.05
C ILE A 154 -15.97 -6.05 4.09
N ASP A 155 -14.80 -6.64 3.82
CA ASP A 155 -13.72 -6.05 3.02
C ASP A 155 -13.73 -6.51 1.56
N LEU A 156 -14.73 -7.28 1.12
CA LEU A 156 -14.90 -7.63 -0.29
C LEU A 156 -16.37 -7.88 -0.66
N ALA A 157 -16.67 -7.71 -1.94
CA ALA A 157 -17.95 -8.14 -2.49
C ALA A 157 -18.01 -9.67 -2.60
N ARG A 158 -19.16 -10.25 -2.25
CA ARG A 158 -19.45 -11.69 -2.39
C ARG A 158 -18.44 -12.59 -1.63
N PRO A 159 -18.25 -12.41 -0.31
CA PRO A 159 -17.25 -13.15 0.48
C PRO A 159 -17.39 -14.67 0.39
N LYS A 160 -18.61 -15.20 0.47
CA LYS A 160 -18.89 -16.65 0.39
C LYS A 160 -18.36 -17.30 -0.89
N GLN A 161 -18.45 -16.60 -2.03
CA GLN A 161 -17.97 -17.10 -3.33
C GLN A 161 -16.44 -16.99 -3.46
N ASN A 162 -15.80 -16.15 -2.65
CA ASN A 162 -14.39 -15.80 -2.75
C ASN A 162 -13.53 -16.38 -1.64
N GLN A 163 -14.09 -17.13 -0.67
CA GLN A 163 -13.37 -17.68 0.49
C GLN A 163 -12.14 -18.53 0.14
N ASN A 164 -12.12 -19.13 -1.06
CA ASN A 164 -11.02 -19.97 -1.55
C ASN A 164 -10.19 -19.29 -2.65
N ASN A 165 -10.53 -18.06 -3.02
CA ASN A 165 -9.79 -17.30 -4.02
C ASN A 165 -8.55 -16.65 -3.38
N ILE A 166 -7.49 -16.51 -4.17
CA ILE A 166 -6.30 -15.76 -3.75
C ILE A 166 -6.71 -14.36 -3.29
N MET A 167 -5.99 -13.82 -2.31
CA MET A 167 -6.27 -12.58 -1.58
C MET A 167 -7.38 -12.67 -0.52
N PHE A 168 -8.08 -13.81 -0.38
CA PHE A 168 -9.09 -13.99 0.68
C PHE A 168 -9.11 -15.39 1.29
N THR A 169 -8.08 -16.21 1.04
CA THR A 169 -7.98 -17.53 1.67
C THR A 169 -7.84 -17.42 3.20
N PRO A 170 -8.24 -18.42 3.99
CA PRO A 170 -8.03 -18.42 5.44
C PRO A 170 -6.57 -18.22 5.84
N LYS A 171 -5.62 -18.81 5.09
CA LYS A 171 -4.17 -18.68 5.33
C LYS A 171 -3.68 -17.24 5.16
N GLU A 172 -4.22 -16.54 4.16
CA GLU A 172 -3.92 -15.13 3.87
C GLU A 172 -4.53 -14.21 4.93
N ARG A 173 -5.82 -14.37 5.23
CA ARG A 173 -6.53 -13.55 6.23
C ARG A 173 -5.83 -13.58 7.60
N LYS A 174 -5.36 -14.76 8.00
CA LYS A 174 -4.56 -14.95 9.22
C LYS A 174 -3.32 -14.05 9.28
N GLN A 175 -2.71 -13.70 8.15
CA GLN A 175 -1.55 -12.81 8.17
C GLN A 175 -1.91 -11.38 8.57
N ILE A 176 -3.11 -10.91 8.19
CA ILE A 176 -3.62 -9.61 8.65
C ILE A 176 -4.01 -9.68 10.14
N ASP A 177 -4.59 -10.80 10.60
CA ASP A 177 -4.83 -11.05 12.03
C ASP A 177 -3.53 -10.93 12.85
N GLU A 178 -2.42 -11.51 12.36
CA GLU A 178 -1.13 -11.43 13.04
C GLU A 178 -0.58 -9.98 13.09
N ILE A 179 -0.76 -9.18 12.03
CA ILE A 179 -0.40 -7.74 12.07
C ILE A 179 -1.19 -7.02 13.17
N ILE A 180 -2.51 -7.27 13.25
CA ILE A 180 -3.37 -6.65 14.26
C ILE A 180 -2.99 -7.12 15.67
N LYS A 181 -2.69 -8.41 15.84
CA LYS A 181 -2.24 -9.02 17.11
C LYS A 181 -0.92 -8.42 17.61
N LEU A 182 -0.05 -7.95 16.72
CA LEU A 182 1.14 -7.17 17.09
C LEU A 182 0.83 -5.77 17.64
N GLY A 183 -0.42 -5.34 17.62
CA GLY A 183 -0.88 -4.05 18.14
C GLY A 183 -0.99 -2.95 17.06
N PHE A 184 -0.90 -3.32 15.78
CA PHE A 184 -1.18 -2.40 14.69
C PHE A 184 -2.69 -2.22 14.51
N ILE A 185 -3.09 -1.00 14.22
CA ILE A 185 -4.49 -0.61 14.06
C ILE A 185 -4.74 -0.30 12.59
N ASP A 186 -5.72 -0.98 12.00
CA ASP A 186 -6.28 -0.60 10.70
C ASP A 186 -6.94 0.78 10.82
N SER A 187 -6.29 1.80 10.25
CA SER A 187 -6.75 3.18 10.36
C SER A 187 -8.13 3.39 9.75
N PHE A 188 -8.46 2.70 8.65
CA PHE A 188 -9.77 2.86 8.01
C PHE A 188 -10.86 2.25 8.87
N ARG A 189 -10.66 1.00 9.32
CA ARG A 189 -11.63 0.33 10.19
C ARG A 189 -11.71 0.93 11.60
N LYS A 190 -10.77 1.78 12.01
CA LYS A 190 -10.94 2.61 13.22
C LYS A 190 -12.10 3.61 13.08
N PHE A 191 -12.28 4.22 11.91
CA PHE A 191 -13.30 5.25 11.67
C PHE A 191 -14.54 4.75 10.95
N ASN A 192 -14.45 3.67 10.16
CA ASN A 192 -15.55 3.18 9.34
C ASN A 192 -15.78 1.67 9.52
N LYS A 193 -16.95 1.32 10.03
CA LYS A 193 -17.41 -0.07 10.23
C LYS A 193 -18.43 -0.55 9.20
N LYS A 194 -18.70 0.24 8.14
CA LYS A 194 -19.69 -0.06 7.10
C LYS A 194 -19.11 -0.89 5.95
N PRO A 195 -19.94 -1.69 5.25
CA PRO A 195 -19.54 -2.45 4.06
C PRO A 195 -19.31 -1.53 2.84
N ASP A 196 -19.07 -2.11 1.67
CA ASP A 196 -19.01 -1.42 0.35
C ASP A 196 -17.88 -0.41 0.18
N ASN A 197 -16.85 -0.49 1.02
CA ASN A 197 -15.68 0.37 1.01
C ASN A 197 -14.45 -0.40 0.50
N TYR A 198 -14.27 -0.40 -0.81
CA TYR A 198 -13.24 -1.17 -1.50
C TYR A 198 -12.16 -0.27 -2.09
N THR A 199 -11.01 -0.85 -2.42
CA THR A 199 -9.84 -0.13 -2.94
C THR A 199 -9.35 -0.69 -4.26
N TRP A 200 -9.78 -1.90 -4.64
CA TRP A 200 -9.43 -2.58 -5.88
C TRP A 200 -10.66 -3.19 -6.54
N TRP A 201 -10.68 -3.17 -7.88
CA TRP A 201 -11.71 -3.81 -8.70
C TRP A 201 -11.10 -4.42 -9.95
N LEU A 202 -11.66 -5.54 -10.41
CA LEU A 202 -11.38 -6.04 -11.75
C LEU A 202 -11.69 -4.98 -12.81
N ARG A 203 -10.84 -4.89 -13.83
CA ARG A 203 -11.05 -3.95 -14.96
C ARG A 203 -12.20 -4.37 -15.87
N SER A 204 -12.58 -5.64 -15.83
CA SER A 204 -13.68 -6.22 -16.61
C SER A 204 -15.02 -6.17 -15.86
N PHE A 205 -16.09 -6.55 -16.55
CA PHE A 205 -17.44 -6.76 -15.99
C PHE A 205 -18.07 -5.54 -15.30
N ASN A 206 -17.57 -4.33 -15.61
CA ASN A 206 -17.95 -3.08 -14.94
C ASN A 206 -17.88 -3.20 -13.41
N ALA A 207 -16.91 -3.98 -12.89
CA ALA A 207 -16.86 -4.33 -11.47
C ALA A 207 -16.80 -3.08 -10.57
N ARG A 208 -16.04 -2.05 -10.97
CA ARG A 208 -15.99 -0.77 -10.24
C ARG A 208 -17.32 -0.02 -10.22
N GLN A 209 -18.02 0.04 -11.36
CA GLN A 209 -19.34 0.70 -11.45
C GLN A 209 -20.39 -0.02 -10.60
N ARG A 210 -20.32 -1.36 -10.55
CA ARG A 210 -21.21 -2.22 -9.75
C ARG A 210 -20.74 -2.40 -8.30
N ASN A 211 -19.65 -1.73 -7.91
CA ASN A 211 -18.96 -1.87 -6.65
C ASN A 211 -18.63 -3.33 -6.24
N LEU A 212 -18.30 -4.19 -7.19
CA LEU A 212 -17.82 -5.56 -6.95
C LEU A 212 -16.32 -5.55 -6.66
N GLY A 213 -15.95 -4.96 -5.52
CA GLY A 213 -14.56 -4.65 -5.17
C GLY A 213 -14.03 -5.41 -3.95
N TRP A 214 -12.73 -5.20 -3.70
CA TRP A 214 -11.98 -5.74 -2.56
C TRP A 214 -11.17 -4.61 -1.92
N ARG A 215 -11.03 -4.62 -0.59
CA ARG A 215 -10.16 -3.70 0.14
C ARG A 215 -8.81 -4.38 0.40
N LEU A 216 -7.84 -4.04 -0.44
CA LEU A 216 -6.50 -4.63 -0.44
C LEU A 216 -5.43 -3.63 0.03
N ASP A 217 -5.76 -2.34 0.01
CA ASP A 217 -4.85 -1.25 0.37
C ASP A 217 -5.11 -0.80 1.80
N TYR A 218 -4.06 -0.80 2.62
CA TYR A 218 -4.15 -0.51 4.06
C TYR A 218 -3.19 0.59 4.46
N ILE A 219 -3.60 1.30 5.51
CA ILE A 219 -2.70 2.11 6.33
C ILE A 219 -2.85 1.61 7.77
N PHE A 220 -1.93 0.76 8.19
CA PHE A 220 -1.80 0.31 9.56
C PHE A 220 -0.94 1.29 10.34
N VAL A 221 -1.34 1.60 11.57
CA VAL A 221 -0.56 2.48 12.46
C VAL A 221 -0.31 1.80 13.79
N SER A 222 0.83 2.08 14.42
CA SER A 222 1.06 1.59 15.78
C SER A 222 0.09 2.25 16.78
N LYS A 223 -0.11 1.63 17.96
CA LYS A 223 -1.06 2.11 18.98
C LYS A 223 -0.87 3.59 19.33
N LYS A 224 0.37 4.06 19.47
CA LYS A 224 0.69 5.48 19.73
C LYS A 224 0.29 6.39 18.57
N MET A 225 0.59 5.99 17.32
CA MET A 225 0.20 6.75 16.13
C MET A 225 -1.32 6.80 15.94
N ALA A 226 -2.04 5.77 16.37
CA ALA A 226 -3.51 5.76 16.30
C ALA A 226 -4.15 6.86 17.15
N LEU A 227 -3.51 7.35 18.21
CA LEU A 227 -3.99 8.49 19.02
C LEU A 227 -3.88 9.82 18.26
N LYS A 228 -2.97 9.90 17.29
CA LYS A 228 -2.79 11.09 16.44
C LYS A 228 -3.69 11.08 15.20
N LEU A 229 -4.39 9.98 14.90
CA LEU A 229 -5.28 9.91 13.73
C LEU A 229 -6.45 10.90 13.87
N LYS A 230 -6.63 11.76 12.87
CA LYS A 230 -7.81 12.63 12.70
C LYS A 230 -8.84 12.00 11.76
N LYS A 231 -8.39 11.36 10.68
CA LYS A 231 -9.26 10.80 9.63
C LYS A 231 -8.56 9.66 8.90
N ALA A 232 -9.35 8.73 8.38
CA ALA A 232 -8.95 7.78 7.33
C ALA A 232 -10.00 7.80 6.21
N PHE A 233 -9.58 7.66 4.95
CA PHE A 233 -10.45 7.81 3.80
C PHE A 233 -10.01 6.98 2.59
N ILE A 234 -10.96 6.68 1.72
CA ILE A 234 -10.77 6.01 0.43
C ILE A 234 -11.28 6.97 -0.66
N LEU A 235 -10.49 7.19 -1.71
CA LEU A 235 -10.83 8.06 -2.83
C LEU A 235 -11.31 7.24 -4.03
N ASN A 236 -12.37 6.46 -3.84
CA ASN A 236 -12.88 5.49 -4.83
C ASN A 236 -13.40 6.10 -6.16
N LYS A 237 -13.55 7.43 -6.25
CA LYS A 237 -13.86 8.14 -7.50
C LYS A 237 -12.61 8.48 -8.33
N VAL A 238 -11.40 8.39 -7.76
CA VAL A 238 -10.15 8.69 -8.46
C VAL A 238 -9.77 7.50 -9.34
N MET A 239 -9.75 7.74 -10.65
CA MET A 239 -9.38 6.77 -11.68
C MET A 239 -7.87 6.80 -11.96
N GLY A 240 -7.40 5.86 -12.78
CA GLY A 240 -6.00 5.79 -13.24
C GLY A 240 -5.38 4.40 -13.06
N SER A 241 -5.88 3.65 -12.07
CA SER A 241 -5.50 2.28 -11.74
C SER A 241 -6.77 1.44 -11.49
N ASP A 242 -6.61 0.12 -11.46
CA ASP A 242 -7.59 -0.82 -10.88
C ASP A 242 -7.69 -0.66 -9.36
N HIS A 243 -6.69 -0.03 -8.73
CA HIS A 243 -6.80 0.50 -7.38
C HIS A 243 -7.24 1.97 -7.35
N CYS A 244 -7.71 2.43 -6.19
CA CYS A 244 -7.88 3.85 -5.89
C CYS A 244 -7.02 4.29 -4.69
N PRO A 245 -6.69 5.59 -4.55
CA PRO A 245 -5.92 6.07 -3.42
C PRO A 245 -6.64 5.89 -2.08
N VAL A 246 -5.89 5.51 -1.06
CA VAL A 246 -6.31 5.51 0.35
C VAL A 246 -5.46 6.48 1.15
N GLY A 247 -5.97 7.04 2.24
CA GLY A 247 -5.20 8.01 3.00
C GLY A 247 -5.63 8.21 4.43
N ILE A 248 -4.74 8.85 5.19
CA ILE A 248 -4.99 9.29 6.56
C ILE A 248 -4.59 10.75 6.74
N GLU A 249 -5.18 11.37 7.75
CA GLU A 249 -4.70 12.63 8.33
C GLU A 249 -4.30 12.38 9.78
N VAL A 250 -3.09 12.80 10.15
CA VAL A 250 -2.58 12.75 11.51
C VAL A 250 -2.31 14.16 12.04
N ARG A 251 -2.49 14.37 13.34
CA ARG A 251 -2.02 15.58 14.03
C ARG A 251 -0.51 15.69 13.84
N GLY A 252 -0.03 16.92 13.60
CA GLY A 252 1.41 17.23 13.69
C GLY A 252 1.89 16.89 15.09
#